data_AF-A0A640T4Y9-F1
#
_entry.id   AF-A0A640T4Y9-F1
#
_cell.length_a   1.000
_cell.length_b   1.000
_cell.length_c   1.000
_cell.angle_alpha   90.00
_cell.angle_beta   90.00
_cell.angle_gamma   90.00
#
_symmetry.space_group_name_H-M   'P 1'
#
loop_
_entity.id
_entity.type
_entity.pdbx_description
1 polymer ?
#
loop_
_entity_poly.entity_id
_entity_poly.type
_entity_poly.pdbx_seq_one_letter_code
_entity_poly.pdbx_strand_id
1 'polypeptide(L)'
;MTAPAPTQLLPALAETEPVPTLASFGPPRLLAGLDEIPRMDRVAHLSRHGSLPQLTPQELVALAEDIDLRGRGGAGFPFARKLTAVIDGMKRADGKGAVVVNGSEGEPSCLKDTAMLLHAPHLVLDGALLAADALGAQEVALGVTRTDVLSSVQRAIDERGPVRPTLRVTLLTERFVTGEGSAMTNGLSGGPGLPSGRKIRSSERGLNGVPTLLSNTETYAQLAVAARLGALGYRTAGLPTEPGTLLLTVAGSRVVEVPYGVSLARVLALCGMDQGQGVLIGGYHGTFVSPADALTANLSKESLAEYNAVLGAGAVLPIPYDTCPAGETVRVAQWMAAESAGQCGPCVLGLPALADQLDRAVRGGGEAALEAVQTRMRAVEKRGACSHPDGTSRFVASALRSFPEEFERHAKGFGCGRPVTGALPVTGNPPLAVTSPAPAPARPSAPPQERLLIDWTLCRGHGLCADVVPGVVKLGADGYPQSASMPLPARMRRRAQLAVRRCPALAMRVQGGN
;
A
#
# COMPACT_ATOMS: atom_id res chain seq x y z
N MET A 1 -26.77 -24.16 39.36
CA MET A 1 -27.19 -24.29 37.95
C MET A 1 -27.42 -22.88 37.41
N THR A 2 -26.39 -22.30 36.82
CA THR A 2 -26.40 -20.95 36.24
C THR A 2 -26.47 -21.08 34.72
N ALA A 3 -27.47 -20.45 34.11
CA ALA A 3 -27.75 -20.49 32.69
C ALA A 3 -26.58 -19.94 31.85
N PRO A 4 -26.32 -20.49 30.66
CA PRO A 4 -25.28 -19.96 29.77
C PRO A 4 -25.71 -18.62 29.18
N ALA A 5 -24.74 -17.70 29.08
CA ALA A 5 -24.92 -16.38 28.47
C ALA A 5 -25.29 -16.50 26.98
N PRO A 6 -26.10 -15.56 26.43
CA PRO A 6 -26.57 -15.66 25.06
C PRO A 6 -25.40 -15.46 24.07
N THR A 7 -25.28 -16.40 23.14
CA THR A 7 -24.41 -16.32 21.98
C THR A 7 -24.78 -15.09 21.16
N GLN A 8 -23.92 -14.07 21.13
CA GLN A 8 -24.04 -12.99 20.17
C GLN A 8 -23.79 -13.56 18.78
N LEU A 9 -24.86 -13.67 17.99
CA LEU A 9 -24.81 -13.89 16.56
C LEU A 9 -23.99 -12.76 15.93
N LEU A 10 -22.83 -13.10 15.39
CA LEU A 10 -22.08 -12.26 14.46
C LEU A 10 -23.02 -11.89 13.30
N PRO A 11 -23.08 -10.61 12.87
CA PRO A 11 -23.90 -10.24 11.73
C PRO A 11 -23.34 -10.92 10.48
N ALA A 12 -24.14 -11.82 9.91
CA ALA A 12 -23.92 -12.37 8.58
C ALA A 12 -24.26 -11.29 7.55
N LEU A 13 -23.25 -10.86 6.80
CA LEU A 13 -23.24 -10.69 5.34
C LEU A 13 -21.75 -10.55 4.95
N ALA A 14 -21.06 -11.69 4.81
CA ALA A 14 -19.76 -11.69 4.16
C ALA A 14 -20.00 -11.40 2.68
N GLU A 15 -19.72 -10.18 2.24
CA GLU A 15 -19.29 -9.99 0.85
C GLU A 15 -18.16 -11.00 0.62
N THR A 16 -18.33 -11.92 -0.32
CA THR A 16 -17.31 -12.91 -0.61
C THR A 16 -16.07 -12.18 -1.10
N GLU A 17 -15.01 -12.21 -0.30
CA GLU A 17 -13.72 -11.63 -0.63
C GLU A 17 -13.30 -12.03 -2.06
N PRO A 18 -12.80 -11.09 -2.88
CA PRO A 18 -12.52 -11.38 -4.28
C PRO A 18 -11.46 -12.47 -4.39
N VAL A 19 -11.77 -13.52 -5.15
CA VAL A 19 -10.81 -14.58 -5.53
C VAL A 19 -10.31 -14.26 -6.93
N PRO A 20 -8.99 -14.07 -7.12
CA PRO A 20 -8.46 -13.68 -8.42
C PRO A 20 -8.58 -14.82 -9.44
N THR A 21 -8.88 -14.47 -10.69
CA THR A 21 -8.70 -15.40 -11.81
C THR A 21 -7.23 -15.42 -12.24
N LEU A 22 -6.72 -16.58 -12.65
CA LEU A 22 -5.31 -16.76 -13.00
C LEU A 22 -5.13 -16.85 -14.52
N ALA A 23 -4.02 -16.33 -15.02
CA ALA A 23 -3.56 -16.54 -16.39
C ALA A 23 -2.03 -16.45 -16.47
N SER A 24 -1.46 -16.87 -17.58
CA SER A 24 -0.04 -16.64 -17.87
C SER A 24 0.19 -16.27 -19.32
N PHE A 25 1.22 -15.47 -19.56
CA PHE A 25 1.76 -15.21 -20.88
C PHE A 25 3.06 -15.99 -21.04
N GLY A 26 3.02 -17.07 -21.81
CA GLY A 26 4.14 -18.02 -21.90
C GLY A 26 4.16 -19.01 -20.73
N PRO A 27 5.21 -19.84 -20.63
CA PRO A 27 5.31 -20.88 -19.61
C PRO A 27 5.37 -20.27 -18.20
N PRO A 28 4.36 -20.53 -17.33
CA PRO A 28 4.36 -20.01 -15.97
C PRO A 28 5.46 -20.67 -15.13
N ARG A 29 6.01 -19.91 -14.18
CA ARG A 29 6.97 -20.40 -13.18
C ARG A 29 6.41 -20.30 -11.77
N LEU A 30 5.73 -19.20 -11.46
CA LEU A 30 5.04 -19.01 -10.18
C LEU A 30 3.68 -19.67 -10.16
N LEU A 31 2.93 -19.57 -11.27
CA LEU A 31 1.59 -20.14 -11.42
C LEU A 31 1.61 -21.54 -12.07
N ALA A 32 2.78 -22.17 -12.09
CA ALA A 32 3.05 -23.36 -12.90
C ALA A 32 2.20 -24.57 -12.46
N GLY A 33 1.19 -25.01 -13.22
CA GLY A 33 0.32 -26.14 -12.83
C GLY A 33 -0.99 -25.73 -12.15
N LEU A 34 -1.22 -24.43 -11.95
CA LEU A 34 -2.50 -23.91 -11.46
C LEU A 34 -3.60 -23.82 -12.53
N ASP A 35 -3.26 -24.13 -13.78
CA ASP A 35 -4.18 -24.37 -14.88
C ASP A 35 -4.87 -25.75 -14.77
N GLU A 36 -4.28 -26.68 -14.03
CA GLU A 36 -4.80 -28.04 -13.82
C GLU A 36 -5.44 -28.22 -12.44
N ILE A 37 -4.87 -27.60 -11.41
CA ILE A 37 -5.29 -27.78 -10.01
C ILE A 37 -5.55 -26.40 -9.38
N PRO A 38 -6.72 -26.18 -8.74
CA PRO A 38 -7.09 -24.87 -8.21
C PRO A 38 -6.23 -24.41 -7.02
N ARG A 39 -5.59 -25.32 -6.29
CA ARG A 39 -4.63 -25.03 -5.22
C ARG A 39 -3.63 -26.17 -5.12
N MET A 40 -2.34 -25.85 -5.09
CA MET A 40 -1.30 -26.81 -4.80
C MET A 40 -1.29 -27.19 -3.33
N ASP A 41 -1.65 -28.44 -3.05
CA ASP A 41 -1.23 -29.10 -1.81
C ASP A 41 0.27 -29.42 -1.85
N ARG A 42 0.81 -29.93 -0.74
CA ARG A 42 2.23 -30.25 -0.62
C ARG A 42 2.72 -31.27 -1.65
N VAL A 43 1.91 -32.28 -1.98
CA VAL A 43 2.30 -33.34 -2.92
C VAL A 43 2.37 -32.77 -4.32
N ALA A 44 1.31 -32.11 -4.79
CA ALA A 44 1.27 -31.45 -6.09
C ALA A 44 2.40 -30.42 -6.24
N HIS A 45 2.65 -29.62 -5.19
CA HIS A 45 3.76 -28.67 -5.15
C HIS A 45 5.11 -29.34 -5.36
N LEU A 46 5.40 -30.42 -4.63
CA LEU A 46 6.67 -31.15 -4.74
C LEU A 46 6.80 -31.88 -6.09
N SER A 47 5.71 -32.44 -6.62
CA SER A 47 5.71 -33.02 -7.96
C SER A 47 6.02 -32.00 -9.04
N ARG A 48 5.52 -30.77 -8.88
CA ARG A 48 5.68 -29.71 -9.87
C ARG A 48 7.01 -28.98 -9.80
N HIS A 49 7.41 -28.58 -8.59
CA HIS A 49 8.59 -27.76 -8.36
C HIS A 49 9.80 -28.55 -7.86
N GLY A 50 9.62 -29.79 -7.40
CA GLY A 50 10.69 -30.56 -6.77
C GLY A 50 11.06 -30.05 -5.38
N SER A 51 12.02 -30.73 -4.77
CA SER A 51 12.58 -30.36 -3.47
C SER A 51 13.39 -29.07 -3.55
N LEU A 52 13.36 -28.30 -2.47
CA LEU A 52 14.17 -27.10 -2.33
C LEU A 52 15.63 -27.48 -2.03
N PRO A 53 16.62 -26.90 -2.73
CA PRO A 53 18.03 -27.10 -2.37
C PRO A 53 18.41 -26.30 -1.13
N GLN A 54 19.52 -26.69 -0.48
CA GLN A 54 20.13 -25.89 0.58
C GLN A 54 21.16 -24.94 -0.01
N LEU A 55 21.16 -23.70 0.46
CA LEU A 55 22.12 -22.67 0.05
C LEU A 55 22.71 -22.03 1.29
N THR A 56 24.02 -21.83 1.28
CA THR A 56 24.69 -20.97 2.26
C THR A 56 24.24 -19.51 2.09
N PRO A 57 24.39 -18.65 3.11
CA PRO A 57 24.05 -17.24 2.96
C PRO A 57 24.80 -16.55 1.82
N GLN A 58 26.06 -16.94 1.54
CA GLN A 58 26.84 -16.40 0.42
C GLN A 58 26.29 -16.83 -0.93
N GLU A 59 25.93 -18.11 -1.09
CA GLU A 59 25.30 -18.61 -2.32
C GLU A 59 23.92 -17.97 -2.56
N LEU A 60 23.16 -17.74 -1.48
CA LEU A 60 21.86 -17.07 -1.59
C LEU A 60 21.99 -15.60 -2.01
N VAL A 61 23.00 -14.89 -1.49
CA VAL A 61 23.34 -13.53 -1.95
C VAL A 61 23.75 -13.55 -3.42
N ALA A 62 24.68 -14.42 -3.80
CA ALA A 62 25.16 -14.53 -5.17
C ALA A 62 24.01 -14.85 -6.14
N LEU A 63 23.15 -15.83 -5.82
CA LEU A 63 21.98 -16.15 -6.61
C LEU A 63 21.05 -14.94 -6.79
N ALA A 64 20.78 -14.19 -5.71
CA ALA A 64 19.92 -13.02 -5.76
C ALA A 64 20.52 -11.86 -6.58
N GLU A 65 21.85 -11.68 -6.56
CA GLU A 65 22.57 -10.72 -7.41
C GLU A 65 22.53 -11.17 -8.88
N ASP A 66 22.84 -12.44 -9.11
CA ASP A 66 22.88 -13.05 -10.42
C ASP A 66 21.52 -13.05 -11.12
N ILE A 67 20.40 -12.84 -10.44
CA ILE A 67 19.08 -12.70 -11.10
C ILE A 67 18.49 -11.29 -10.96
N ASP A 68 19.24 -10.30 -10.46
CA ASP A 68 18.73 -8.97 -10.07
C ASP A 68 17.41 -9.06 -9.28
N LEU A 69 17.34 -9.95 -8.29
CA LEU A 69 16.12 -10.13 -7.50
C LEU A 69 15.82 -8.85 -6.74
N ARG A 70 14.63 -8.30 -6.97
CA ARG A 70 14.15 -7.08 -6.33
C ARG A 70 12.84 -7.32 -5.60
N GLY A 71 12.65 -6.58 -4.52
CA GLY A 71 11.41 -6.62 -3.75
C GLY A 71 10.20 -6.26 -4.61
N ARG A 72 9.17 -7.10 -4.56
CA ARG A 72 7.93 -7.02 -5.37
C ARG A 72 6.76 -6.33 -4.66
N GLY A 73 7.01 -5.69 -3.53
CA GLY A 73 6.02 -4.92 -2.77
C GLY A 73 6.06 -3.41 -3.04
N GLY A 74 6.33 -2.98 -4.27
CA GLY A 74 6.33 -1.55 -4.64
C GLY A 74 7.68 -0.83 -4.69
N ALA A 75 8.55 -1.05 -3.70
CA ALA A 75 9.80 -0.28 -3.59
C ALA A 75 10.94 -0.73 -4.53
N GLY A 76 10.90 -1.95 -5.07
CA GLY A 76 11.91 -2.45 -6.01
C GLY A 76 13.34 -2.55 -5.44
N PHE A 77 13.50 -2.60 -4.12
CA PHE A 77 14.81 -2.62 -3.47
C PHE A 77 15.57 -3.94 -3.75
N PRO A 78 16.88 -3.92 -4.06
CA PRO A 78 17.65 -5.13 -4.33
C PRO A 78 17.66 -6.10 -3.14
N PHE A 79 17.22 -7.33 -3.37
CA PHE A 79 17.07 -8.35 -2.33
C PHE A 79 18.42 -8.74 -1.73
N ALA A 80 19.45 -8.92 -2.57
CA ALA A 80 20.81 -9.23 -2.12
C ALA A 80 21.35 -8.20 -1.12
N ARG A 81 21.20 -6.90 -1.42
CA ARG A 81 21.59 -5.82 -0.49
C ARG A 81 20.82 -5.86 0.82
N LYS A 82 19.53 -6.22 0.77
CA LYS A 82 18.69 -6.37 1.97
C LYS A 82 19.16 -7.55 2.81
N LEU A 83 19.47 -8.68 2.17
CA LEU A 83 19.98 -9.89 2.79
C LEU A 83 21.34 -9.62 3.46
N THR A 84 22.28 -8.99 2.76
CA THR A 84 23.59 -8.60 3.33
C THR A 84 23.43 -7.67 4.53
N ALA A 85 22.54 -6.68 4.46
CA ALA A 85 22.28 -5.78 5.58
C ALA A 85 21.72 -6.51 6.82
N VAL A 86 20.91 -7.54 6.62
CA VAL A 86 20.41 -8.39 7.72
C VAL A 86 21.53 -9.24 8.29
N ILE A 87 22.35 -9.88 7.45
CA ILE A 87 23.52 -10.67 7.88
C ILE A 87 24.44 -9.81 8.77
N ASP A 88 24.74 -8.58 8.36
CA ASP A 88 25.55 -7.66 9.15
C ASP A 88 24.85 -7.16 10.41
N GLY A 89 23.52 -7.00 10.37
CA GLY A 89 22.69 -6.77 11.55
C GLY A 89 22.81 -7.90 12.57
N MET A 90 22.70 -9.14 12.12
CA MET A 90 22.73 -10.33 12.98
C MET A 90 24.08 -10.50 13.69
N LYS A 91 25.20 -10.16 13.04
CA LYS A 91 26.52 -10.13 13.68
C LYS A 91 26.56 -9.21 14.92
N ARG A 92 25.76 -8.14 14.93
CA ARG A 92 25.64 -7.20 16.06
C ARG A 92 24.57 -7.60 17.08
N ALA A 93 23.79 -8.65 16.80
CA ALA A 93 22.66 -9.10 17.61
C ALA A 93 22.85 -10.56 18.09
N ASP A 94 24.10 -10.95 18.38
CA ASP A 94 24.47 -12.30 18.83
C ASP A 94 23.96 -13.42 17.91
N GLY A 95 23.97 -13.18 16.59
CA GLY A 95 23.49 -14.12 15.59
C GLY A 95 21.96 -14.27 15.53
N LYS A 96 21.18 -13.47 16.28
CA LYS A 96 19.72 -13.51 16.24
C LYS A 96 19.20 -12.76 15.03
N GLY A 97 18.30 -13.40 14.28
CA GLY A 97 17.60 -12.81 13.15
C GLY A 97 16.25 -13.48 12.90
N ALA A 98 15.42 -12.80 12.11
CA ALA A 98 14.09 -13.28 11.75
C ALA A 98 13.82 -13.09 10.25
N VAL A 99 12.92 -13.91 9.72
CA VAL A 99 12.38 -13.75 8.36
C VAL A 99 10.91 -13.39 8.47
N VAL A 100 10.48 -12.36 7.75
CA VAL A 100 9.09 -11.91 7.70
C VAL A 100 8.60 -11.92 6.27
N VAL A 101 7.50 -12.63 6.03
CA VAL A 101 6.77 -12.56 4.77
C VAL A 101 5.60 -11.61 4.94
N ASN A 102 5.61 -10.55 4.16
CA ASN A 102 4.49 -9.64 4.01
C ASN A 102 3.49 -10.23 2.99
N GLY A 103 2.44 -10.85 3.53
CA GLY A 103 1.28 -11.35 2.79
C GLY A 103 0.05 -10.45 2.94
N SER A 104 0.24 -9.19 3.35
CA SER A 104 -0.84 -8.20 3.33
C SER A 104 -0.89 -7.51 1.97
N GLU A 105 -2.09 -7.37 1.44
CA GLU A 105 -2.36 -6.73 0.16
C GLU A 105 -3.58 -5.83 0.36
N GLY A 106 -3.38 -4.68 1.00
CA GLY A 106 -4.45 -3.76 1.38
C GLY A 106 -4.87 -2.78 0.27
N GLU A 107 -4.31 -2.92 -0.94
CA GLU A 107 -4.75 -2.15 -2.09
C GLU A 107 -5.77 -2.99 -2.89
N PRO A 108 -7.03 -2.54 -3.07
CA PRO A 108 -8.08 -3.35 -3.68
C PRO A 108 -7.81 -3.73 -5.14
N SER A 109 -6.95 -3.00 -5.83
CA SER A 109 -6.50 -3.29 -7.19
C SER A 109 -5.38 -4.32 -7.30
N CYS A 110 -4.86 -4.82 -6.18
CA CYS A 110 -3.77 -5.80 -6.13
C CYS A 110 -4.28 -7.11 -5.53
N LEU A 111 -4.07 -8.23 -6.23
CA LEU A 111 -4.43 -9.57 -5.77
C LEU A 111 -3.32 -10.60 -6.03
N LYS A 112 -2.11 -10.17 -6.42
CA LYS A 112 -1.04 -11.09 -6.86
C LYS A 112 -0.49 -11.90 -5.69
N ASP A 113 -0.35 -11.28 -4.52
CA ASP A 113 0.17 -11.95 -3.33
C ASP A 113 -0.93 -12.81 -2.69
N THR A 114 -2.16 -12.30 -2.69
CA THR A 114 -3.36 -13.06 -2.33
C THR A 114 -3.50 -14.32 -3.18
N ALA A 115 -3.35 -14.22 -4.51
CA ALA A 115 -3.37 -15.38 -5.41
C ALA A 115 -2.31 -16.41 -5.04
N MET A 116 -1.07 -15.98 -4.78
CA MET A 116 0.00 -16.89 -4.39
C MET A 116 -0.30 -17.62 -3.09
N LEU A 117 -0.83 -16.93 -2.07
CA LEU A 117 -1.12 -17.55 -0.78
C LEU A 117 -2.39 -18.42 -0.80
N LEU A 118 -3.35 -18.14 -1.68
CA LEU A 118 -4.53 -18.98 -1.88
C LEU A 118 -4.22 -20.24 -2.70
N HIS A 119 -3.44 -20.09 -3.78
CA HIS A 119 -3.30 -21.15 -4.79
C HIS A 119 -1.95 -21.89 -4.73
N ALA A 120 -0.85 -21.21 -4.38
CA ALA A 120 0.49 -21.81 -4.31
C ALA A 120 1.27 -21.43 -3.02
N PRO A 121 0.66 -21.59 -1.81
CA PRO A 121 1.29 -21.14 -0.56
C PRO A 121 2.62 -21.84 -0.28
N HIS A 122 2.79 -23.09 -0.71
CA HIS A 122 4.03 -23.82 -0.50
C HIS A 122 5.24 -23.18 -1.19
N LEU A 123 5.06 -22.54 -2.36
CA LEU A 123 6.16 -21.89 -3.07
C LEU A 123 6.67 -20.66 -2.31
N VAL A 124 5.76 -19.90 -1.71
CA VAL A 124 6.10 -18.76 -0.83
C VAL A 124 6.83 -19.24 0.41
N LEU A 125 6.28 -20.26 1.09
CA LEU A 125 6.88 -20.82 2.30
C LEU A 125 8.27 -21.43 2.03
N ASP A 126 8.48 -22.06 0.88
CA ASP A 126 9.79 -22.61 0.50
C ASP A 126 10.85 -21.50 0.38
N GLY A 127 10.52 -20.37 -0.26
CA GLY A 127 11.47 -19.25 -0.37
C GLY A 127 11.78 -18.59 0.97
N ALA A 128 10.78 -18.47 1.84
CA ALA A 128 10.96 -17.92 3.17
C ALA A 128 11.80 -18.85 4.05
N LEU A 129 11.55 -20.17 4.00
CA LEU A 129 12.36 -21.18 4.68
C LEU A 129 13.79 -21.22 4.15
N LEU A 130 13.99 -21.11 2.83
CA LEU A 130 15.34 -21.04 2.23
C LEU A 130 16.15 -19.88 2.84
N ALA A 131 15.53 -18.70 2.89
CA ALA A 131 16.20 -17.53 3.44
C ALA A 131 16.43 -17.65 4.95
N ALA A 132 15.49 -18.25 5.68
CA ALA A 132 15.62 -18.44 7.12
C ALA A 132 16.70 -19.47 7.48
N ASP A 133 16.78 -20.58 6.74
CA ASP A 133 17.81 -21.61 6.89
C ASP A 133 19.21 -21.03 6.60
N ALA A 134 19.36 -20.32 5.48
CA ALA A 134 20.62 -19.65 5.14
C ALA A 134 21.06 -18.61 6.18
N LEU A 135 20.12 -17.96 6.87
CA LEU A 135 20.41 -17.00 7.94
C LEU A 135 20.61 -17.66 9.31
N GLY A 136 20.24 -18.93 9.50
CA GLY A 136 20.15 -19.56 10.81
C GLY A 136 19.02 -18.97 11.70
N ALA A 137 18.02 -18.34 11.09
CA ALA A 137 16.87 -17.79 11.81
C ALA A 137 16.01 -18.92 12.40
N GLN A 138 15.45 -18.71 13.59
CA GLN A 138 14.64 -19.75 14.27
C GLN A 138 13.16 -19.72 13.86
N GLU A 139 12.74 -18.64 13.20
CA GLU A 139 11.35 -18.37 12.88
C GLU A 139 11.19 -17.64 11.53
N VAL A 140 10.15 -18.04 10.80
CA VAL A 140 9.52 -17.31 9.71
C VAL A 140 8.13 -16.87 10.16
N ALA A 141 7.89 -15.56 10.20
CA ALA A 141 6.58 -14.99 10.49
C ALA A 141 5.90 -14.48 9.21
N LEU A 142 4.69 -14.97 8.92
CA LEU A 142 3.80 -14.45 7.87
C LEU A 142 2.76 -13.53 8.49
N GLY A 143 2.65 -12.31 7.98
CA GLY A 143 1.50 -11.43 8.27
C GLY A 143 0.54 -11.39 7.10
N VAL A 144 -0.74 -11.69 7.34
CA VAL A 144 -1.83 -11.68 6.36
C VAL A 144 -2.99 -10.86 6.88
N THR A 145 -3.85 -10.34 6.00
CA THR A 145 -5.01 -9.50 6.40
C THR A 145 -6.36 -10.16 6.14
N ARG A 146 -6.42 -11.17 5.27
CA ARG A 146 -7.64 -11.91 4.95
C ARG A 146 -7.72 -13.25 5.66
N THR A 147 -8.94 -13.64 6.03
CA THR A 147 -9.23 -14.88 6.77
C THR A 147 -9.14 -16.15 5.91
N ASP A 148 -9.48 -16.05 4.63
CA ASP A 148 -9.34 -17.14 3.65
C ASP A 148 -7.86 -17.44 3.34
N VAL A 149 -7.05 -16.39 3.22
CA VAL A 149 -5.59 -16.47 3.07
C VAL A 149 -4.96 -17.09 4.31
N LEU A 150 -5.33 -16.63 5.52
CA LEU A 150 -4.89 -17.23 6.78
C LEU A 150 -5.15 -18.74 6.79
N SER A 151 -6.37 -19.14 6.43
CA SER A 151 -6.78 -20.53 6.40
C SER A 151 -6.00 -21.36 5.37
N SER A 152 -5.75 -20.82 4.18
CA SER A 152 -4.93 -21.48 3.15
C SER A 152 -3.49 -21.69 3.59
N VAL A 153 -2.88 -20.67 4.20
CA VAL A 153 -1.50 -20.72 4.69
C VAL A 153 -1.38 -21.67 5.87
N GLN A 154 -2.32 -21.63 6.82
CA GLN A 154 -2.31 -22.55 7.96
C GLN A 154 -2.40 -24.00 7.49
N ARG A 155 -3.27 -24.28 6.53
CA ARG A 155 -3.35 -25.62 5.91
C ARG A 155 -2.01 -26.03 5.27
N ALA A 156 -1.34 -25.12 4.56
CA ALA A 156 -0.03 -25.41 3.97
C ALA A 156 1.08 -25.62 5.02
N ILE A 157 0.98 -24.99 6.19
CA ILE A 157 1.87 -25.24 7.33
C ILE A 157 1.59 -26.63 7.90
N ASP A 158 0.32 -26.98 8.11
CA ASP A 158 -0.10 -28.28 8.65
C ASP A 158 0.32 -29.44 7.72
N GLU A 159 0.14 -29.28 6.40
CA GLU A 159 0.56 -30.24 5.37
C GLU A 159 2.08 -30.52 5.38
N ARG A 160 2.91 -29.59 5.86
CA ARG A 160 4.36 -29.79 6.02
C ARG A 160 4.73 -30.54 7.30
N GLY A 161 3.86 -30.48 8.31
CA GLY A 161 4.18 -30.92 9.67
C GLY A 161 5.28 -30.08 10.32
N PRO A 162 5.88 -30.57 11.42
CA PRO A 162 6.90 -29.83 12.16
C PRO A 162 8.16 -29.59 11.30
N VAL A 163 8.45 -28.31 11.05
CA VAL A 163 9.66 -27.87 10.33
C VAL A 163 10.51 -26.96 11.20
N ARG A 164 11.81 -26.90 10.92
CA ARG A 164 12.73 -25.88 11.43
C ARG A 164 13.34 -25.17 10.22
N PRO A 165 13.34 -23.82 10.19
CA PRO A 165 12.78 -22.86 11.15
C PRO A 165 11.26 -22.97 11.32
N THR A 166 10.73 -22.52 12.47
CA THR A 166 9.28 -22.58 12.75
C THR A 166 8.51 -21.60 11.86
N LEU A 167 7.34 -22.02 11.37
CA LEU A 167 6.44 -21.18 10.58
C LEU A 167 5.30 -20.69 11.46
N ARG A 168 5.06 -19.38 11.50
CA ARG A 168 3.90 -18.76 12.15
C ARG A 168 3.17 -17.86 11.17
N VAL A 169 1.86 -18.02 11.03
CA VAL A 169 1.00 -17.07 10.32
C VAL A 169 0.12 -16.31 11.32
N THR A 170 -0.01 -15.00 11.13
CA THR A 170 -0.81 -14.13 11.98
C THR A 170 -1.75 -13.28 11.13
N LEU A 171 -3.03 -13.24 11.53
CA LEU A 171 -4.01 -12.33 10.98
C LEU A 171 -3.82 -10.94 11.59
N LEU A 172 -3.54 -9.95 10.75
CA LEU A 172 -3.41 -8.55 11.09
C LEU A 172 -4.66 -7.80 10.65
N THR A 173 -4.92 -6.66 11.30
CA THR A 173 -6.00 -5.77 10.86
C THR A 173 -5.69 -5.21 9.48
N GLU A 174 -6.63 -5.37 8.55
CA GLU A 174 -6.50 -4.82 7.21
C GLU A 174 -6.62 -3.29 7.23
N ARG A 175 -5.60 -2.65 6.67
CA ARG A 175 -5.56 -1.23 6.28
C ARG A 175 -4.58 -1.13 5.13
N PHE A 176 -4.73 -0.11 4.30
CA PHE A 176 -3.75 0.15 3.22
C PHE A 176 -2.30 0.25 3.73
N VAL A 177 -2.10 0.86 4.91
CA VAL A 177 -0.77 1.04 5.51
C VAL A 177 -0.22 -0.19 6.24
N THR A 178 -1.02 -1.24 6.44
CA THR A 178 -0.59 -2.46 7.15
C THR A 178 0.57 -3.15 6.42
N GLY A 179 0.63 -3.03 5.10
CA GLY A 179 1.72 -3.56 4.28
C GLY A 179 3.02 -2.77 4.34
N GLU A 180 3.06 -1.63 5.03
CA GLU A 180 4.32 -0.91 5.27
C GLU A 180 5.24 -1.76 6.17
N GLY A 181 6.54 -1.78 5.87
CA GLY A 181 7.48 -2.73 6.48
C GLY A 181 7.56 -2.64 8.01
N SER A 182 7.55 -1.43 8.58
CA SER A 182 7.57 -1.26 10.03
C SER A 182 6.21 -1.52 10.68
N ALA A 183 5.12 -1.16 10.00
CA ALA A 183 3.76 -1.50 10.43
C ALA A 183 3.58 -3.02 10.55
N MET A 184 4.03 -3.77 9.53
CA MET A 184 4.02 -5.23 9.48
C MET A 184 4.82 -5.84 10.64
N THR A 185 6.08 -5.41 10.86
CA THR A 185 6.89 -5.95 11.96
C THR A 185 6.32 -5.60 13.34
N ASN A 186 5.76 -4.41 13.52
CA ASN A 186 5.14 -4.00 14.77
C ASN A 186 3.89 -4.83 15.07
N GLY A 187 3.01 -4.99 14.08
CA GLY A 187 1.80 -5.81 14.18
C GLY A 187 2.12 -7.27 14.53
N LEU A 188 3.10 -7.86 13.85
CA LEU A 188 3.57 -9.23 14.14
C LEU A 188 4.23 -9.38 15.52
N SER A 189 4.76 -8.29 16.08
CA SER A 189 5.32 -8.26 17.45
C SER A 189 4.25 -8.02 18.52
N GLY A 190 2.97 -7.94 18.14
CA GLY A 190 1.84 -7.66 19.05
C GLY A 190 1.59 -6.17 19.34
N GLY A 191 2.32 -5.27 18.68
CA GLY A 191 2.07 -3.83 18.75
C GLY A 191 1.05 -3.35 17.72
N PRO A 192 0.79 -2.02 17.65
CA PRO A 192 -0.06 -1.46 16.61
C PRO A 192 0.55 -1.68 15.22
N GLY A 193 -0.29 -2.08 14.25
CA GLY A 193 0.07 -2.22 12.82
C GLY A 193 0.21 -0.86 12.12
N LEU A 194 1.10 -0.01 12.63
CA LEU A 194 1.24 1.39 12.26
C LEU A 194 2.69 1.69 11.89
N PRO A 195 2.93 2.46 10.80
CA PRO A 195 4.29 2.85 10.42
C PRO A 195 5.01 3.60 11.54
N SER A 196 6.28 3.31 11.74
CA SER A 196 7.14 4.00 12.70
C SER A 196 7.48 5.40 12.18
N GLY A 197 7.29 6.44 13.01
CA GLY A 197 7.78 7.79 12.73
C GLY A 197 9.31 7.92 12.76
N ARG A 198 10.02 6.90 13.27
CA ARG A 198 11.49 6.81 13.22
C ARG A 198 11.91 5.91 12.07
N LYS A 199 12.84 6.40 11.23
CA LYS A 199 13.43 5.65 10.11
C LYS A 199 14.42 4.59 10.60
N ILE A 200 13.93 3.54 11.27
CA ILE A 200 14.71 2.36 11.63
C ILE A 200 14.43 1.28 10.59
N ARG A 201 15.50 0.75 9.99
CA ARG A 201 15.37 -0.30 8.97
C ARG A 201 15.08 -1.64 9.63
N SER A 202 14.26 -2.48 9.00
CA SER A 202 13.98 -3.83 9.50
C SER A 202 15.25 -4.68 9.63
N SER A 203 16.25 -4.45 8.76
CA SER A 203 17.56 -5.11 8.81
C SER A 203 18.39 -4.77 10.05
N GLU A 204 18.06 -3.68 10.73
CA GLU A 204 18.68 -3.30 12.00
C GLU A 204 17.82 -3.77 13.17
N ARG A 205 16.53 -3.41 13.17
CA ARG A 205 15.55 -3.80 14.18
C ARG A 205 14.18 -3.93 13.53
N GLY A 206 13.66 -5.16 13.47
CA GLY A 206 12.35 -5.49 12.92
C GLY A 206 11.50 -6.27 13.92
N LEU A 207 11.13 -7.50 13.55
CA LEU A 207 10.31 -8.40 14.38
C LEU A 207 10.97 -8.60 15.75
N ASN A 208 10.22 -8.34 16.83
CA ASN A 208 10.69 -8.46 18.22
C ASN A 208 12.04 -7.74 18.48
N GLY A 209 12.32 -6.68 17.72
CA GLY A 209 13.53 -5.86 17.85
C GLY A 209 14.82 -6.45 17.27
N VAL A 210 14.79 -7.62 16.62
CA VAL A 210 15.97 -8.24 16.00
C VAL A 210 16.11 -7.89 14.50
N PRO A 211 17.32 -7.95 13.91
CA PRO A 211 17.53 -7.87 12.47
C PRO A 211 16.59 -8.79 11.71
N THR A 212 15.79 -8.23 10.79
CA THR A 212 14.71 -8.94 10.12
C THR A 212 14.78 -8.77 8.61
N LEU A 213 14.88 -9.90 7.91
CA LEU A 213 14.66 -9.97 6.47
C LEU A 213 13.16 -10.00 6.21
N LEU A 214 12.58 -8.83 5.99
CA LEU A 214 11.20 -8.68 5.56
C LEU A 214 11.13 -8.69 4.03
N SER A 215 10.22 -9.42 3.41
CA SER A 215 9.94 -9.22 1.98
C SER A 215 8.51 -9.57 1.63
N ASN A 216 8.09 -9.14 0.45
CA ASN A 216 6.77 -9.43 -0.10
C ASN A 216 6.66 -10.90 -0.54
N THR A 217 5.44 -11.44 -0.50
CA THR A 217 5.09 -12.82 -0.87
C THR A 217 5.69 -13.27 -2.21
N GLU A 218 5.46 -12.52 -3.30
CA GLU A 218 6.01 -12.85 -4.62
C GLU A 218 7.54 -12.92 -4.61
N THR A 219 8.22 -12.08 -3.82
CA THR A 219 9.70 -12.08 -3.76
C THR A 219 10.24 -13.40 -3.22
N TYR A 220 9.60 -13.97 -2.19
CA TYR A 220 9.99 -15.29 -1.69
C TYR A 220 9.64 -16.41 -2.67
N ALA A 221 8.49 -16.34 -3.33
CA ALA A 221 8.15 -17.32 -4.37
C ALA A 221 9.17 -17.30 -5.53
N GLN A 222 9.59 -16.12 -5.98
CA GLN A 222 10.65 -15.98 -6.99
C GLN A 222 11.98 -16.56 -6.51
N LEU A 223 12.35 -16.33 -5.24
CA LEU A 223 13.55 -16.91 -4.65
C LEU A 223 13.49 -18.45 -4.64
N ALA A 224 12.33 -19.03 -4.33
CA ALA A 224 12.11 -20.48 -4.32
C ALA A 224 12.24 -21.11 -5.72
N VAL A 225 11.75 -20.42 -6.76
CA VAL A 225 11.92 -20.84 -8.16
C VAL A 225 13.39 -20.70 -8.58
N ALA A 226 14.01 -19.56 -8.29
CA ALA A 226 15.41 -19.30 -8.63
C ALA A 226 16.37 -20.32 -8.03
N ALA A 227 16.15 -20.71 -6.77
CA ALA A 227 16.99 -21.69 -6.10
C ALA A 227 16.96 -23.05 -6.82
N ARG A 228 15.81 -23.44 -7.39
CA ARG A 228 15.65 -24.71 -8.12
C ARG A 228 16.21 -24.67 -9.53
N LEU A 229 16.03 -23.56 -10.23
CA LEU A 229 16.47 -23.40 -11.61
C LEU A 229 17.97 -23.04 -11.71
N GLY A 230 18.54 -22.48 -10.63
CA GLY A 230 19.80 -21.75 -10.68
C GLY A 230 19.69 -20.46 -11.49
N ALA A 231 20.72 -19.61 -11.42
CA ALA A 231 20.72 -18.32 -12.10
C ALA A 231 20.55 -18.43 -13.62
N LEU A 232 21.26 -19.38 -14.26
CA LEU A 232 21.18 -19.60 -15.71
C LEU A 232 19.77 -20.02 -16.15
N GLY A 233 19.17 -20.99 -15.45
CA GLY A 233 17.81 -21.44 -15.73
C GLY A 233 16.79 -20.32 -15.49
N TYR A 234 16.95 -19.55 -14.41
CA TYR A 234 16.07 -18.41 -14.12
C TYR A 234 16.16 -17.32 -15.20
N ARG A 235 17.36 -17.05 -15.73
CA ARG A 235 17.59 -16.06 -16.80
C ARG A 235 17.02 -16.42 -18.17
N THR A 236 16.51 -17.64 -18.37
CA THR A 236 15.89 -18.04 -19.65
C THR A 236 14.54 -17.36 -19.94
N ALA A 237 13.96 -16.66 -18.96
CA ALA A 237 12.74 -15.85 -19.13
C ALA A 237 13.06 -14.39 -18.82
N GLY A 238 12.28 -13.49 -19.41
CA GLY A 238 12.42 -12.05 -19.21
C GLY A 238 13.52 -11.42 -20.08
N LEU A 239 13.94 -10.23 -19.71
CA LEU A 239 15.00 -9.50 -20.40
C LEU A 239 16.38 -9.90 -19.83
N PRO A 240 17.47 -9.80 -20.61
CA PRO A 240 18.82 -10.00 -20.08
C PRO A 240 19.16 -9.09 -18.88
N THR A 241 18.64 -7.86 -18.91
CA THR A 241 18.81 -6.83 -17.86
C THR A 241 17.81 -6.97 -16.70
N GLU A 242 16.69 -7.67 -16.93
CA GLU A 242 15.63 -7.89 -15.95
C GLU A 242 15.09 -9.33 -16.10
N PRO A 243 15.81 -10.35 -15.60
CA PRO A 243 15.43 -11.73 -15.82
C PRO A 243 14.26 -12.17 -14.95
N GLY A 244 13.58 -13.21 -15.40
CA GLY A 244 12.46 -13.86 -14.73
C GLY A 244 11.09 -13.37 -15.20
N THR A 245 10.09 -13.71 -14.40
CA THR A 245 8.69 -13.32 -14.59
C THR A 245 8.26 -12.34 -13.50
N LEU A 246 7.08 -11.74 -13.67
CA LEU A 246 6.38 -10.96 -12.65
C LEU A 246 4.89 -11.30 -12.66
N LEU A 247 4.25 -11.13 -11.51
CA LEU A 247 2.80 -11.20 -11.41
C LEU A 247 2.20 -9.79 -11.52
N LEU A 248 1.15 -9.69 -12.32
CA LEU A 248 0.37 -8.47 -12.48
C LEU A 248 -1.08 -8.71 -12.07
N THR A 249 -1.69 -7.76 -11.38
CA THR A 249 -3.15 -7.73 -11.22
C THR A 249 -3.73 -6.77 -12.25
N VAL A 250 -4.47 -7.31 -13.22
CA VAL A 250 -5.10 -6.55 -14.29
C VAL A 250 -6.55 -6.29 -13.91
N ALA A 251 -6.96 -5.02 -13.98
CA ALA A 251 -8.30 -4.54 -13.65
C ALA A 251 -8.85 -5.04 -12.30
N GLY A 252 -7.96 -5.20 -11.31
CA GLY A 252 -8.33 -5.58 -9.94
C GLY A 252 -8.93 -6.97 -9.74
N SER A 253 -8.91 -7.85 -10.75
CA SER A 253 -9.60 -9.15 -10.70
C SER A 253 -8.84 -10.31 -11.32
N ARG A 254 -7.89 -10.04 -12.22
CA ARG A 254 -7.13 -11.08 -12.92
C ARG A 254 -5.65 -10.99 -12.60
N VAL A 255 -5.08 -12.06 -12.06
CA VAL A 255 -3.64 -12.19 -11.83
C VAL A 255 -3.01 -12.89 -13.02
N VAL A 256 -2.04 -12.23 -13.66
CA VAL A 256 -1.34 -12.74 -14.83
C VAL A 256 0.15 -12.84 -14.56
N GLU A 257 0.73 -14.01 -14.77
CA GLU A 257 2.18 -14.17 -14.80
C GLU A 257 2.73 -13.87 -16.19
N VAL A 258 3.71 -12.95 -16.28
CA VAL A 258 4.32 -12.57 -17.55
C VAL A 258 5.85 -12.49 -17.42
N PRO A 259 6.63 -12.80 -18.46
CA PRO A 259 8.04 -12.45 -18.52
C PRO A 259 8.25 -10.93 -18.53
N TYR A 260 9.37 -10.48 -17.97
CA TYR A 260 9.81 -9.10 -18.16
C TYR A 260 10.00 -8.75 -19.63
N GLY A 261 9.69 -7.51 -20.00
CA GLY A 261 9.82 -6.99 -21.35
C GLY A 261 8.66 -7.30 -22.29
N VAL A 262 7.63 -8.03 -21.84
CA VAL A 262 6.41 -8.23 -22.63
C VAL A 262 5.67 -6.91 -22.80
N SER A 263 5.11 -6.67 -24.00
CA SER A 263 4.28 -5.50 -24.29
C SER A 263 3.05 -5.42 -23.39
N LEU A 264 2.81 -4.24 -22.81
CA LEU A 264 1.62 -3.96 -22.00
C LEU A 264 0.33 -4.20 -22.80
N ALA A 265 0.27 -3.71 -24.04
CA ALA A 265 -0.88 -3.90 -24.92
C ALA A 265 -1.22 -5.38 -25.14
N ARG A 266 -0.21 -6.26 -25.22
CA ARG A 266 -0.42 -7.70 -25.37
C ARG A 266 -0.97 -8.35 -24.11
N VAL A 267 -0.55 -7.88 -22.94
CA VAL A 267 -1.10 -8.34 -21.65
C VAL A 267 -2.55 -7.90 -21.48
N LEU A 268 -2.88 -6.66 -21.85
CA LEU A 268 -4.26 -6.16 -21.85
C LEU A 268 -5.13 -6.99 -22.81
N ALA A 269 -4.65 -7.25 -24.03
CA ALA A 269 -5.37 -8.06 -25.01
C ALA A 269 -5.62 -9.50 -24.51
N LEU A 270 -4.65 -10.13 -23.82
CA LEU A 270 -4.85 -11.43 -23.16
C LEU A 270 -5.97 -11.39 -22.11
N CYS A 271 -6.17 -10.23 -21.49
CA CYS A 271 -7.24 -9.99 -20.53
C CYS A 271 -8.57 -9.59 -21.18
N GLY A 272 -8.65 -9.54 -22.52
CA GLY A 272 -9.83 -9.07 -23.24
C GLY A 272 -10.05 -7.55 -23.13
N MET A 273 -8.98 -6.80 -22.91
CA MET A 273 -8.99 -5.36 -22.67
C MET A 273 -8.07 -4.64 -23.65
N ASP A 274 -8.27 -3.34 -23.79
CA ASP A 274 -7.32 -2.42 -24.42
C ASP A 274 -6.82 -1.39 -23.39
N GLN A 275 -6.03 -0.42 -23.85
CA GLN A 275 -5.49 0.67 -23.01
C GLN A 275 -6.56 1.68 -22.55
N GLY A 276 -7.76 1.65 -23.12
CA GLY A 276 -8.82 2.60 -22.83
C GLY A 276 -8.40 4.06 -23.04
N GLN A 277 -8.81 4.92 -22.10
CA GLN A 277 -8.41 6.32 -22.04
C GLN A 277 -7.00 6.53 -21.46
N GLY A 278 -6.39 5.49 -20.90
CA GLY A 278 -5.10 5.52 -20.24
C GLY A 278 -5.01 4.39 -19.22
N VAL A 279 -3.79 4.04 -18.83
CA VAL A 279 -3.54 2.88 -17.95
C VAL A 279 -2.82 3.35 -16.70
N LEU A 280 -3.39 3.11 -15.51
CA LEU A 280 -2.68 3.28 -14.26
C LEU A 280 -1.79 2.07 -14.00
N ILE A 281 -0.49 2.31 -13.92
CA ILE A 281 0.53 1.27 -13.69
C ILE A 281 1.15 1.48 -12.31
N GLY A 282 1.22 0.41 -11.54
CA GLY A 282 1.91 0.35 -10.24
C GLY A 282 1.01 0.50 -9.02
N GLY A 283 -0.31 0.50 -9.23
CA GLY A 283 -1.31 0.66 -8.17
C GLY A 283 -1.65 2.11 -7.87
N TYR A 284 -2.28 2.35 -6.72
CA TYR A 284 -2.72 3.69 -6.31
C TYR A 284 -1.59 4.62 -5.87
N HIS A 285 -0.36 4.11 -5.76
CA HIS A 285 0.86 4.92 -5.69
C HIS A 285 1.62 5.04 -7.02
N GLY A 286 1.01 4.53 -8.10
CA GLY A 286 1.54 4.47 -9.45
C GLY A 286 1.33 5.74 -10.26
N THR A 287 1.41 5.57 -11.59
CA THR A 287 1.34 6.66 -12.58
C THR A 287 0.42 6.27 -13.72
N PHE A 288 -0.45 7.18 -14.15
CA PHE A 288 -1.20 7.05 -15.40
C PHE A 288 -0.27 7.20 -16.62
N VAL A 289 -0.28 6.20 -17.50
CA VAL A 289 0.35 6.23 -18.82
C VAL A 289 -0.72 6.54 -19.87
N SER A 290 -0.40 7.41 -20.83
CA SER A 290 -1.34 7.79 -21.89
C SER A 290 -1.69 6.58 -22.78
N PRO A 291 -2.82 6.60 -23.53
CA PRO A 291 -3.16 5.52 -24.45
C PRO A 291 -2.06 5.23 -25.48
N ALA A 292 -1.47 6.28 -26.06
CA ALA A 292 -0.44 6.14 -27.08
C ALA A 292 0.82 5.49 -26.50
N ASP A 293 1.24 5.94 -25.31
CA ASP A 293 2.41 5.39 -24.62
C ASP A 293 2.17 3.94 -24.16
N ALA A 294 0.94 3.62 -23.70
CA ALA A 294 0.58 2.29 -23.24
C ALA A 294 0.61 1.24 -24.37
N LEU A 295 0.40 1.66 -25.62
CA LEU A 295 0.54 0.80 -26.81
C LEU A 295 1.99 0.39 -27.08
N THR A 296 2.94 1.27 -26.77
CA THR A 296 4.38 1.04 -27.02
C THR A 296 5.14 0.53 -25.79
N ALA A 297 4.60 0.72 -24.59
CA ALA A 297 5.25 0.37 -23.35
C ALA A 297 5.48 -1.15 -23.21
N ASN A 298 6.69 -1.49 -22.76
CA ASN A 298 7.04 -2.85 -22.34
C ASN A 298 7.08 -2.92 -20.81
N LEU A 299 6.75 -4.09 -20.26
CA LEU A 299 6.76 -4.34 -18.83
C LEU A 299 8.18 -4.59 -18.32
N SER A 300 8.96 -3.51 -18.23
CA SER A 300 10.30 -3.46 -17.65
C SER A 300 10.50 -2.15 -16.88
N LYS A 301 11.44 -2.12 -15.94
CA LYS A 301 11.78 -0.88 -15.21
C LYS A 301 12.26 0.20 -16.18
N GLU A 302 13.12 -0.19 -17.12
CA GLU A 302 13.70 0.73 -18.10
C GLU A 302 12.63 1.39 -18.99
N SER A 303 11.76 0.58 -19.62
CA SER A 303 10.71 1.09 -20.50
C SER A 303 9.70 1.95 -19.75
N LEU A 304 9.27 1.53 -18.54
CA LEU A 304 8.29 2.30 -17.79
C LEU A 304 8.84 3.61 -17.22
N ALA A 305 10.15 3.69 -16.96
CA ALA A 305 10.79 4.91 -16.49
C ALA A 305 10.69 6.05 -17.51
N GLU A 306 10.67 5.76 -18.81
CA GLU A 306 10.47 6.76 -19.89
C GLU A 306 9.14 7.50 -19.74
N TYR A 307 8.13 6.84 -19.16
CA TYR A 307 6.79 7.38 -18.94
C TYR A 307 6.58 7.87 -17.49
N ASN A 308 7.65 7.99 -16.70
CA ASN A 308 7.59 8.27 -15.25
C ASN A 308 6.70 7.26 -14.48
N ALA A 309 6.59 6.04 -15.00
CA ALA A 309 5.85 4.96 -14.40
C ALA A 309 6.82 3.95 -13.75
N VAL A 310 6.29 3.22 -12.77
CA VAL A 310 7.01 2.12 -12.11
C VAL A 310 6.04 0.95 -11.96
N LEU A 311 6.55 -0.28 -12.01
CA LEU A 311 5.72 -1.48 -11.83
C LEU A 311 5.02 -1.54 -10.46
N GLY A 312 5.56 -0.85 -9.45
CA GLY A 312 4.92 -0.71 -8.15
C GLY A 312 4.48 -2.05 -7.55
N ALA A 313 3.22 -2.10 -7.13
CA ALA A 313 2.58 -3.30 -6.57
C ALA A 313 2.12 -4.31 -7.63
N GLY A 314 2.39 -4.08 -8.92
CA GLY A 314 2.00 -4.96 -10.02
C GLY A 314 0.55 -4.77 -10.50
N ALA A 315 -0.15 -3.72 -10.08
CA ALA A 315 -1.47 -3.43 -10.62
C ALA A 315 -1.40 -2.70 -11.97
N VAL A 316 -2.25 -3.12 -12.90
CA VAL A 316 -2.44 -2.56 -14.24
C VAL A 316 -3.93 -2.29 -14.43
N LEU A 317 -4.32 -1.02 -14.45
CA LEU A 317 -5.73 -0.61 -14.41
C LEU A 317 -6.03 0.30 -15.60
N PRO A 318 -6.51 -0.25 -16.73
CA PRO A 318 -6.98 0.57 -17.85
C PRO A 318 -8.26 1.32 -17.45
N ILE A 319 -8.41 2.56 -17.94
CA ILE A 319 -9.63 3.36 -17.75
C ILE A 319 -10.56 3.16 -18.96
N PRO A 320 -11.72 2.50 -18.80
CA PRO A 320 -12.67 2.29 -19.89
C PRO A 320 -13.16 3.60 -20.52
N TYR A 321 -13.55 3.58 -21.79
CA TYR A 321 -14.02 4.78 -22.51
C TYR A 321 -15.34 5.37 -21.99
N ASP A 322 -16.14 4.57 -21.28
CA ASP A 322 -17.46 4.91 -20.78
C ASP A 322 -17.45 5.50 -19.35
N THR A 323 -16.29 5.67 -18.72
CA THR A 323 -16.16 6.29 -17.40
C THR A 323 -15.46 7.65 -17.42
N CYS A 324 -15.73 8.49 -16.44
CA CYS A 324 -15.08 9.78 -16.24
C CYS A 324 -13.73 9.61 -15.52
N PRO A 325 -12.57 9.81 -16.18
CA PRO A 325 -11.26 9.64 -15.54
C PRO A 325 -11.04 10.62 -14.36
N ALA A 326 -11.54 11.85 -14.47
CA ALA A 326 -11.44 12.84 -13.39
C ALA A 326 -12.25 12.42 -12.14
N GLY A 327 -13.46 11.88 -12.35
CA GLY A 327 -14.31 11.38 -11.26
C GLY A 327 -13.75 10.11 -10.62
N GLU A 328 -13.21 9.17 -11.42
CA GLU A 328 -12.47 8.00 -10.91
C GLU A 328 -11.27 8.43 -10.04
N THR A 329 -10.53 9.45 -10.48
CA THR A 329 -9.39 10.00 -9.73
C THR A 329 -9.83 10.59 -8.38
N VAL A 330 -10.93 11.35 -8.35
CA VAL A 330 -11.50 11.88 -7.09
C VAL A 330 -11.85 10.76 -6.13
N ARG A 331 -12.53 9.71 -6.62
CA ARG A 331 -12.96 8.59 -5.78
C ARG A 331 -11.77 7.86 -5.14
N VAL A 332 -10.72 7.60 -5.92
CA VAL A 332 -9.50 6.97 -5.39
C VAL A 332 -8.75 7.92 -4.44
N ALA A 333 -8.65 9.22 -4.74
CA ALA A 333 -8.01 10.19 -3.85
C ALA A 333 -8.72 10.31 -2.49
N GLN A 334 -10.05 10.28 -2.48
CA GLN A 334 -10.85 10.26 -1.26
C GLN A 334 -10.66 8.96 -0.47
N TRP A 335 -10.64 7.81 -1.15
CA TRP A 335 -10.36 6.53 -0.51
C TRP A 335 -8.96 6.50 0.10
N MET A 336 -7.93 6.95 -0.63
CA MET A 336 -6.56 7.04 -0.10
C MET A 336 -6.48 7.97 1.12
N ALA A 337 -7.21 9.09 1.13
CA ALA A 337 -7.27 9.96 2.30
C ALA A 337 -7.91 9.28 3.52
N ALA A 338 -8.92 8.42 3.31
CA ALA A 338 -9.56 7.64 4.37
C ALA A 338 -8.68 6.49 4.90
N GLU A 339 -7.87 5.88 4.03
CA GLU A 339 -6.96 4.77 4.32
C GLU A 339 -5.65 5.17 5.02
N SER A 340 -5.60 6.41 5.49
CA SER A 340 -4.46 7.00 6.15
C SER A 340 -4.20 6.37 7.53
N ALA A 341 -2.92 6.22 7.89
CA ALA A 341 -2.52 5.82 9.25
C ALA A 341 -2.92 6.84 10.33
N GLY A 342 -3.25 8.08 9.94
CA GLY A 342 -3.68 9.13 10.87
C GLY A 342 -2.58 9.66 11.80
N GLN A 343 -1.30 9.37 11.52
CA GLN A 343 -0.20 9.66 12.46
C GLN A 343 0.56 10.97 12.20
N CYS A 344 0.53 11.50 10.97
CA CYS A 344 1.30 12.69 10.61
C CYS A 344 0.41 13.78 10.03
N GLY A 345 0.82 15.04 10.17
CA GLY A 345 0.08 16.20 9.64
C GLY A 345 -0.34 16.07 8.16
N PRO A 346 0.56 15.62 7.25
CA PRO A 346 0.19 15.35 5.86
C PRO A 346 -0.91 14.30 5.70
N CYS A 347 -0.91 13.26 6.54
CA CYS A 347 -1.94 12.22 6.54
C CYS A 347 -3.28 12.71 7.07
N VAL A 348 -3.29 13.44 8.19
CA VAL A 348 -4.51 13.82 8.91
C VAL A 348 -5.21 15.02 8.28
N LEU A 349 -4.45 15.98 7.77
CA LEU A 349 -4.99 17.23 7.22
C LEU A 349 -4.67 17.39 5.73
N GLY A 350 -3.50 16.93 5.30
CA GLY A 350 -3.02 17.14 3.94
C GLY A 350 -3.79 16.34 2.88
N LEU A 351 -3.90 15.02 3.06
CA LEU A 351 -4.59 14.14 2.11
C LEU A 351 -6.09 14.43 2.00
N PRO A 352 -6.85 14.61 3.11
CA PRO A 352 -8.24 15.06 3.00
C PRO A 352 -8.37 16.40 2.26
N ALA A 353 -7.51 17.38 2.58
CA ALA A 353 -7.55 18.67 1.90
C ALA A 353 -7.20 18.56 0.40
N LEU A 354 -6.27 17.67 0.03
CA LEU A 354 -5.94 17.38 -1.37
C LEU A 354 -7.15 16.79 -2.11
N ALA A 355 -7.79 15.76 -1.53
CA ALA A 355 -8.97 15.12 -2.09
C ALA A 355 -10.14 16.11 -2.23
N ASP A 356 -10.38 16.95 -1.22
CA ASP A 356 -11.41 17.98 -1.25
C ASP A 356 -11.15 19.04 -2.34
N GLN A 357 -9.91 19.49 -2.50
CA GLN A 357 -9.59 20.43 -3.58
C GLN A 357 -9.76 19.81 -4.96
N LEU A 358 -9.40 18.52 -5.10
CA LEU A 358 -9.60 17.80 -6.35
C LEU A 358 -11.08 17.66 -6.68
N ASP A 359 -11.93 17.26 -5.71
CA ASP A 359 -13.39 17.19 -5.89
C ASP A 359 -13.97 18.56 -6.26
N ARG A 360 -13.53 19.65 -5.58
CA ARG A 360 -13.93 21.02 -5.94
C ARG A 360 -13.55 21.38 -7.37
N ALA A 361 -12.34 21.04 -7.81
CA ALA A 361 -11.93 21.28 -9.19
C ALA A 361 -12.80 20.49 -10.17
N VAL A 362 -13.11 19.24 -9.87
CA VAL A 362 -13.95 18.38 -10.74
C VAL A 362 -15.42 18.85 -10.79
N ARG A 363 -15.90 19.59 -9.79
CA ARG A 363 -17.26 20.13 -9.68
C ARG A 363 -17.40 21.60 -10.13
N GLY A 364 -16.54 22.09 -11.01
CA GLY A 364 -16.65 23.45 -11.55
C GLY A 364 -16.02 24.54 -10.68
N GLY A 365 -15.02 24.19 -9.85
CA GLY A 365 -14.33 25.13 -8.97
C GLY A 365 -13.42 26.15 -9.66
N GLY A 366 -13.31 26.12 -10.99
CA GLY A 366 -12.46 26.99 -11.78
C GLY A 366 -10.97 26.70 -11.64
N GLU A 367 -10.16 27.50 -12.35
CA GLU A 367 -8.69 27.35 -12.38
C GLU A 367 -8.06 27.45 -10.99
N ALA A 368 -8.60 28.33 -10.14
CA ALA A 368 -8.12 28.49 -8.76
C ALA A 368 -8.20 27.18 -7.94
N ALA A 369 -9.16 26.30 -8.22
CA ALA A 369 -9.24 25.00 -7.57
C ALA A 369 -8.14 24.04 -8.07
N LEU A 370 -7.83 24.04 -9.38
CA LEU A 370 -6.72 23.25 -9.95
C LEU A 370 -5.36 23.72 -9.41
N GLU A 371 -5.13 25.03 -9.33
CA GLU A 371 -3.92 25.60 -8.71
C GLU A 371 -3.81 25.22 -7.22
N ALA A 372 -4.94 25.21 -6.51
CA ALA A 372 -5.00 24.77 -5.11
C ALA A 372 -4.62 23.29 -4.97
N VAL A 373 -5.05 22.40 -5.89
CA VAL A 373 -4.63 20.99 -5.92
C VAL A 373 -3.11 20.88 -6.01
N GLN A 374 -2.47 21.60 -6.93
CA GLN A 374 -1.01 21.61 -7.05
C GLN A 374 -0.31 22.07 -5.77
N THR A 375 -0.87 23.09 -5.12
CA THR A 375 -0.34 23.59 -3.84
C THR A 375 -0.49 22.57 -2.71
N ARG A 376 -1.59 21.83 -2.66
CA ARG A 376 -1.80 20.76 -1.67
C ARG A 376 -0.87 19.57 -1.88
N MET A 377 -0.62 19.16 -3.13
CA MET A 377 0.35 18.10 -3.43
C MET A 377 1.75 18.46 -2.90
N ARG A 378 2.23 19.69 -3.18
CA ARG A 378 3.53 20.17 -2.65
C ARG A 378 3.59 20.24 -1.12
N ALA A 379 2.46 20.44 -0.46
CA ALA A 379 2.38 20.58 0.98
C ALA A 379 2.53 19.24 1.74
N VAL A 380 2.27 18.11 1.09
CA VAL A 380 2.36 16.77 1.71
C VAL A 380 3.62 15.99 1.32
N GLU A 381 4.24 16.36 0.20
CA GLU A 381 5.42 15.67 -0.33
C GLU A 381 6.59 15.63 0.66
N LYS A 382 7.17 14.43 0.86
CA LYS A 382 8.32 14.09 1.70
C LYS A 382 8.16 14.48 3.18
N ARG A 383 6.93 14.68 3.64
CA ARG A 383 6.61 15.08 5.02
C ARG A 383 5.88 13.98 5.81
N GLY A 384 5.57 12.86 5.16
CA GLY A 384 4.91 11.71 5.78
C GLY A 384 5.85 10.86 6.64
N ALA A 385 5.26 10.14 7.61
CA ALA A 385 5.97 9.07 8.35
C ALA A 385 6.27 7.86 7.45
N CYS A 386 5.46 7.66 6.40
CA CYS A 386 5.65 6.68 5.34
C CYS A 386 5.47 7.35 3.96
N SER A 387 5.61 6.57 2.88
CA SER A 387 5.45 7.05 1.50
C SER A 387 4.00 7.26 1.05
N HIS A 388 3.01 6.98 1.89
CA HIS A 388 1.60 7.07 1.50
C HIS A 388 1.17 8.47 1.02
N PRO A 389 1.55 9.59 1.68
CA PRO A 389 1.24 10.92 1.16
C PRO A 389 1.93 11.22 -0.19
N ASP A 390 3.15 10.73 -0.37
CA ASP A 390 3.92 10.91 -1.61
C ASP A 390 3.30 10.13 -2.77
N GLY A 391 2.91 8.88 -2.51
CA GLY A 391 2.23 8.02 -3.48
C GLY A 391 0.88 8.58 -3.90
N THR A 392 0.09 9.06 -2.93
CA THR A 392 -1.21 9.71 -3.21
C THR A 392 -1.05 10.96 -4.07
N SER A 393 -0.05 11.79 -3.77
CA SER A 393 0.24 13.00 -4.55
C SER A 393 0.73 12.67 -5.95
N ARG A 394 1.55 11.62 -6.10
CA ARG A 394 2.01 11.15 -7.41
C ARG A 394 0.85 10.67 -8.28
N PHE A 395 -0.08 9.92 -7.70
CA PHE A 395 -1.29 9.47 -8.38
C PHE A 395 -2.09 10.65 -8.93
N VAL A 396 -2.45 11.63 -8.07
CA VAL A 396 -3.20 12.82 -8.48
C VAL A 396 -2.43 13.62 -9.54
N ALA A 397 -1.12 13.83 -9.33
CA ALA A 397 -0.29 14.55 -10.28
C ALA A 397 -0.24 13.86 -11.65
N SER A 398 -0.20 12.51 -11.68
CA SER A 398 -0.21 11.76 -12.94
C SER A 398 -1.55 11.86 -13.65
N ALA A 399 -2.67 11.83 -12.93
CA ALA A 399 -3.99 11.99 -13.52
C ALA A 399 -4.14 13.37 -14.18
N LEU A 400 -3.71 14.44 -13.50
CA LEU A 400 -3.72 15.80 -14.06
C LEU A 400 -2.89 15.93 -15.34
N ARG A 401 -1.76 15.22 -15.44
CA ARG A 401 -0.92 15.22 -16.65
C ARG A 401 -1.48 14.37 -17.78
N SER A 402 -2.10 13.23 -17.46
CA SER A 402 -2.59 12.29 -18.46
C SER A 402 -3.97 12.65 -18.99
N PHE A 403 -4.76 13.44 -18.24
CA PHE A 403 -6.12 13.86 -18.62
C PHE A 403 -6.34 15.38 -18.51
N PRO A 404 -5.44 16.24 -19.05
CA PRO A 404 -5.50 17.68 -18.81
C PRO A 404 -6.83 18.29 -19.28
N GLU A 405 -7.29 17.92 -20.47
CA GLU A 405 -8.54 18.42 -21.05
C GLU A 405 -9.77 18.04 -20.20
N GLU A 406 -9.76 16.87 -19.56
CA GLU A 406 -10.85 16.42 -18.69
C GLU A 406 -10.95 17.29 -17.44
N PHE A 407 -9.82 17.52 -16.78
CA PHE A 407 -9.77 18.36 -15.59
C PHE A 407 -10.09 19.83 -15.90
N GLU A 408 -9.63 20.35 -17.03
CA GLU A 408 -9.97 21.72 -17.48
C GLU A 408 -11.47 21.87 -17.78
N ARG A 409 -12.08 20.92 -18.51
CA ARG A 409 -13.51 20.95 -18.82
C ARG A 409 -14.36 20.86 -17.56
N HIS A 410 -13.99 19.99 -16.63
CA HIS A 410 -14.65 19.86 -15.35
C HIS A 410 -14.49 21.13 -14.48
N ALA A 411 -13.30 21.72 -14.44
CA ALA A 411 -13.05 22.96 -13.69
C ALA A 411 -13.88 24.13 -14.22
N LYS A 412 -14.16 24.18 -15.52
CA LYS A 412 -15.05 25.17 -16.15
C LYS A 412 -16.55 24.86 -15.97
N GLY A 413 -16.90 23.74 -15.34
CA GLY A 413 -18.28 23.34 -15.06
C GLY A 413 -19.00 22.62 -16.20
N PHE A 414 -18.32 22.34 -17.33
CA PHE A 414 -18.92 21.61 -18.46
C PHE A 414 -19.06 20.12 -18.20
N GLY A 415 -18.17 19.55 -17.37
CA GLY A 415 -18.03 18.11 -17.20
C GLY A 415 -17.64 17.37 -18.49
N CYS A 416 -17.58 16.04 -18.42
CA CYS A 416 -17.23 15.19 -19.57
C CYS A 416 -18.40 14.37 -20.14
N GLY A 417 -19.58 14.42 -19.52
CA GLY A 417 -20.77 13.69 -19.98
C GLY A 417 -20.76 12.18 -19.72
N ARG A 418 -19.71 11.64 -19.07
CA ARG A 418 -19.58 10.22 -18.73
C ARG A 418 -19.86 9.98 -17.24
N PRO A 419 -20.49 8.85 -16.86
CA PRO A 419 -20.65 8.47 -15.47
C PRO A 419 -19.30 8.07 -14.83
N VAL A 420 -19.28 7.92 -13.51
CA VAL A 420 -18.18 7.24 -12.80
C VAL A 420 -18.64 5.80 -12.56
N THR A 421 -18.05 4.84 -13.27
CA THR A 421 -18.52 3.44 -13.27
C THR A 421 -17.92 2.59 -12.16
N GLY A 422 -16.87 3.07 -11.49
CA GLY A 422 -16.18 2.29 -10.48
C GLY A 422 -14.96 1.53 -11.01
N ALA A 423 -14.42 1.93 -12.17
CA ALA A 423 -13.38 1.18 -12.89
C ALA A 423 -12.08 0.98 -12.06
N LEU A 424 -11.81 1.88 -11.11
CA LEU A 424 -10.72 1.75 -10.15
C LEU A 424 -11.24 1.18 -8.81
N PRO A 425 -11.05 -0.10 -8.47
CA PRO A 425 -11.72 -0.71 -7.31
C PRO A 425 -11.36 -0.03 -5.97
N VAL A 426 -12.35 0.40 -5.19
CA VAL A 426 -12.13 0.88 -3.81
C VAL A 426 -12.99 0.08 -2.84
N THR A 427 -12.51 -0.13 -1.63
CA THR A 427 -13.28 -0.77 -0.55
C THR A 427 -14.09 0.27 0.23
N GLY A 428 -15.20 -0.14 0.85
CA GLY A 428 -15.86 0.64 1.89
C GLY A 428 -16.63 1.89 1.45
N ASN A 429 -16.81 2.15 0.15
CA ASN A 429 -17.77 3.14 -0.35
C ASN A 429 -18.29 2.77 -1.76
N PRO A 430 -19.62 2.65 -1.96
CA PRO A 430 -20.18 2.54 -3.31
C PRO A 430 -19.91 3.83 -4.11
N PRO A 431 -19.90 3.77 -5.46
CA PRO A 431 -19.72 4.96 -6.28
C PRO A 431 -20.78 5.99 -5.90
N LEU A 432 -20.32 7.22 -5.58
CA LEU A 432 -21.22 8.37 -5.50
C LEU A 432 -21.90 8.46 -6.86
N ALA A 433 -23.18 8.10 -6.93
CA ALA A 433 -24.01 8.45 -8.06
C ALA A 433 -23.88 9.96 -8.23
N VAL A 434 -23.28 10.39 -9.34
CA VAL A 434 -23.26 11.80 -9.75
C VAL A 434 -24.67 12.13 -10.23
N THR A 435 -25.63 12.14 -9.32
CA THR A 435 -26.87 12.89 -9.48
C THR A 435 -26.62 14.22 -8.80
N SER A 436 -26.52 15.30 -9.58
CA SER A 436 -26.50 16.67 -9.06
C SER A 436 -27.61 16.83 -8.01
N PRO A 437 -27.30 17.05 -6.72
CA PRO A 437 -28.34 17.28 -5.75
C PRO A 437 -28.82 18.72 -5.89
N ALA A 438 -30.12 18.91 -6.02
CA ALA A 438 -30.75 20.20 -5.71
C ALA A 438 -30.41 20.59 -4.26
N PRO A 439 -30.27 21.88 -3.94
CA PRO A 439 -29.79 22.31 -2.63
C PRO A 439 -30.81 21.97 -1.54
N ALA A 440 -30.38 21.21 -0.53
CA ALA A 440 -31.16 20.96 0.68
C ALA A 440 -31.06 22.15 1.65
N PRO A 441 -32.12 22.46 2.42
CA PRO A 441 -32.15 23.62 3.31
C PRO A 441 -31.26 23.41 4.54
N ALA A 442 -30.57 24.48 4.94
CA ALA A 442 -29.64 24.52 6.06
C ALA A 442 -30.32 24.26 7.42
N ARG A 443 -29.70 23.42 8.25
CA ARG A 443 -30.04 23.28 9.68
C ARG A 443 -29.41 24.43 10.49
N PRO A 444 -30.06 24.92 11.56
CA PRO A 444 -29.54 26.02 12.36
C PRO A 444 -28.29 25.60 13.14
N SER A 445 -27.24 26.42 13.00
CA SER A 445 -25.96 26.30 13.72
C SER A 445 -26.07 26.77 15.18
N ALA A 446 -25.42 26.07 16.09
CA ALA A 446 -25.23 26.49 17.48
C ALA A 446 -24.52 27.86 17.59
N PRO A 447 -24.71 28.64 18.68
CA PRO A 447 -24.20 30.00 18.79
C PRO A 447 -22.65 30.06 18.70
N PRO A 448 -22.10 31.16 18.17
CA PRO A 448 -20.67 31.28 17.90
C PRO A 448 -19.86 31.32 19.20
N GLN A 449 -19.03 30.29 19.43
CA GLN A 449 -18.05 30.24 20.51
C GLN A 449 -16.66 30.60 19.99
N GLU A 450 -15.93 31.43 20.72
CA GLU A 450 -14.53 31.72 20.43
C GLU A 450 -13.68 30.44 20.49
N ARG A 451 -12.64 30.39 19.65
CA ARG A 451 -11.76 29.22 19.57
C ARG A 451 -10.31 29.62 19.68
N LEU A 452 -9.53 28.78 20.35
CA LEU A 452 -8.08 28.84 20.32
C LEU A 452 -7.59 27.92 19.20
N LEU A 453 -6.95 28.51 18.20
CA LEU A 453 -6.39 27.80 17.05
C LEU A 453 -4.88 27.62 17.22
N ILE A 454 -4.40 26.45 16.82
CA ILE A 454 -2.99 26.11 16.76
C ILE A 454 -2.69 25.63 15.34
N ASP A 455 -1.84 26.36 14.63
CA ASP A 455 -1.26 25.95 13.36
C ASP A 455 -0.14 24.94 13.60
N TRP A 456 -0.47 23.66 13.45
CA TRP A 456 0.50 22.59 13.62
C TRP A 456 1.61 22.58 12.57
N THR A 457 1.44 23.27 11.44
CA THR A 457 2.52 23.39 10.43
C THR A 457 3.64 24.30 10.91
N LEU A 458 3.32 25.26 11.79
CA LEU A 458 4.29 26.14 12.45
C LEU A 458 4.71 25.56 13.81
N CYS A 459 3.84 24.82 14.50
CA CYS A 459 4.12 24.28 15.82
C CYS A 459 5.34 23.36 15.82
N ARG A 460 6.26 23.57 16.78
CA ARG A 460 7.46 22.74 16.98
C ARG A 460 7.42 21.90 18.26
N GLY A 461 6.22 21.69 18.83
CA GLY A 461 6.06 20.80 20.00
C GLY A 461 6.69 21.31 21.31
N HIS A 462 6.84 22.63 21.48
CA HIS A 462 7.49 23.20 22.68
C HIS A 462 6.71 23.02 24.00
N GLY A 463 5.46 22.56 23.97
CA GLY A 463 4.65 22.28 25.16
C GLY A 463 4.15 23.48 25.98
N LEU A 464 4.77 24.66 25.87
CA LEU A 464 4.49 25.86 26.68
C LEU A 464 3.02 26.32 26.67
N CYS A 465 2.28 26.05 25.61
CA CYS A 465 0.86 26.38 25.50
C CYS A 465 -0.03 25.57 26.46
N ALA A 466 0.35 24.33 26.77
CA ALA A 466 -0.36 23.48 27.73
C ALA A 466 -0.16 23.97 29.18
N ASP A 467 1.01 24.53 29.49
CA ASP A 467 1.30 25.12 30.80
C ASP A 467 0.58 26.47 31.00
N VAL A 468 0.49 27.28 29.94
CA VAL A 468 -0.14 28.61 29.98
C VAL A 468 -1.67 28.53 29.92
N VAL A 469 -2.23 27.54 29.23
CA VAL A 469 -3.70 27.35 29.07
C VAL A 469 -4.14 25.92 29.45
N PRO A 470 -3.89 25.50 30.71
CA PRO A 470 -4.14 24.13 31.14
C PRO A 470 -5.63 23.80 31.09
N GLY A 471 -5.95 22.60 30.61
CA GLY A 471 -7.33 22.13 30.46
C GLY A 471 -8.02 22.53 29.14
N VAL A 472 -7.51 23.52 28.42
CA VAL A 472 -7.91 23.80 27.01
C VAL A 472 -6.95 23.10 26.07
N VAL A 473 -5.65 23.28 26.28
CA VAL A 473 -4.62 22.59 25.51
C VAL A 473 -4.15 21.36 26.28
N LYS A 474 -4.27 20.18 25.67
CA LYS A 474 -3.68 18.93 26.15
C LYS A 474 -2.61 18.49 25.16
N LEU A 475 -1.47 18.01 25.65
CA LEU A 475 -0.42 17.45 24.80
C LEU A 475 -0.63 15.96 24.57
N GLY A 476 -0.35 15.49 23.37
CA GLY A 476 -0.29 14.07 23.02
C GLY A 476 1.01 13.44 23.53
N ALA A 477 1.10 12.12 23.38
CA ALA A 477 2.33 11.37 23.72
C ALA A 477 3.53 11.77 22.84
N ASP A 478 3.28 12.47 21.74
CA ASP A 478 4.25 13.06 20.81
C ASP A 478 4.73 14.46 21.21
N GLY A 479 4.19 15.06 22.28
CA GLY A 479 4.55 16.40 22.76
C GLY A 479 3.83 17.55 22.04
N TYR A 480 2.91 17.26 21.12
CA TYR A 480 2.13 18.27 20.39
C TYR A 480 0.72 18.44 20.98
N PRO A 481 0.07 19.61 20.83
CA PRO A 481 -1.33 19.76 21.20
C PRO A 481 -2.20 18.71 20.50
N GLN A 482 -3.11 18.04 21.23
CA GLN A 482 -4.00 16.99 20.71
C GLN A 482 -5.10 17.55 19.77
N SER A 483 -5.35 18.85 19.81
CA SER A 483 -6.36 19.50 18.94
C SER A 483 -5.87 20.83 18.39
N ALA A 484 -6.06 21.04 17.09
CA ALA A 484 -5.68 22.27 16.39
C ALA A 484 -6.69 23.41 16.59
N SER A 485 -7.88 23.10 17.10
CA SER A 485 -8.93 24.07 17.34
C SER A 485 -9.77 23.65 18.53
N MET A 486 -9.65 24.39 19.63
CA MET A 486 -10.37 24.08 20.88
C MET A 486 -11.36 25.21 21.18
N PRO A 487 -12.57 24.90 21.65
CA PRO A 487 -13.45 25.92 22.19
C PRO A 487 -12.71 26.64 23.32
N LEU A 488 -12.76 27.97 23.32
CA LEU A 488 -12.06 28.81 24.27
C LEU A 488 -13.09 29.39 25.25
N PRO A 489 -13.15 28.89 26.51
CA PRO A 489 -14.00 29.48 27.52
C PRO A 489 -13.62 30.95 27.75
N ALA A 490 -14.60 31.84 27.89
CA ALA A 490 -14.37 33.28 28.07
C ALA A 490 -13.38 33.59 29.21
N ARG A 491 -13.43 32.82 30.31
CA ARG A 491 -12.50 32.94 31.45
C ARG A 491 -11.03 32.69 31.11
N MET A 492 -10.75 31.96 30.03
CA MET A 492 -9.39 31.60 29.60
C MET A 492 -8.83 32.50 28.49
N ARG A 493 -9.60 33.48 27.99
CA ARG A 493 -9.21 34.37 26.90
C ARG A 493 -7.90 35.12 27.17
N ARG A 494 -7.73 35.69 28.38
CA ARG A 494 -6.49 36.42 28.74
C ARG A 494 -5.25 35.51 28.75
N ARG A 495 -5.39 34.28 29.25
CA ARG A 495 -4.31 33.27 29.25
C ARG A 495 -4.02 32.75 27.84
N ALA A 496 -5.04 32.54 27.01
CA ALA A 496 -4.87 32.16 25.62
C ALA A 496 -4.14 33.23 24.80
N GLN A 497 -4.46 34.52 24.99
CA GLN A 497 -3.72 35.62 24.37
C GLN A 497 -2.26 35.68 24.84
N LEU A 498 -1.99 35.35 26.10
CA LEU A 498 -0.63 35.24 26.61
C LEU A 498 0.12 34.06 25.96
N ALA A 499 -0.52 32.90 25.79
CA ALA A 499 0.05 31.74 25.10
C ALA A 499 0.34 32.05 23.63
N VAL A 500 -0.53 32.79 22.95
CA VAL A 500 -0.31 33.29 21.59
C VAL A 500 0.95 34.14 21.51
N ARG A 501 1.10 35.13 22.39
CA ARG A 501 2.29 36.01 22.42
C ARG A 501 3.59 35.30 22.79
N ARG A 502 3.50 34.24 23.60
CA ARG A 502 4.66 33.48 24.08
C ARG A 502 4.99 32.26 23.22
N CYS A 503 4.21 31.98 22.18
CA CYS A 503 4.49 30.86 21.28
C CYS A 503 5.75 31.18 20.45
N PRO A 504 6.88 30.49 20.64
CA PRO A 504 8.13 30.81 19.93
C PRO A 504 8.02 30.61 18.42
N ALA A 505 7.12 29.72 18.02
CA ALA A 505 6.87 29.38 16.62
C ALA A 505 5.73 30.20 15.98
N LEU A 506 5.13 31.14 16.72
CA LEU A 506 3.99 31.96 16.29
C LEU A 506 2.81 31.13 15.75
N ALA A 507 2.67 29.91 16.26
CA ALA A 507 1.76 28.89 15.77
C ALA A 507 0.33 29.01 16.34
N MET A 508 -0.01 30.09 17.05
CA MET A 508 -1.27 30.16 17.79
C MET A 508 -2.03 31.46 17.48
N ARG A 509 -3.36 31.39 17.42
CA ARG A 509 -4.23 32.57 17.36
C ARG A 509 -5.57 32.32 18.04
N VAL A 510 -6.18 33.38 18.56
CA VAL A 510 -7.58 33.33 19.04
C VAL A 510 -8.47 33.80 17.89
N GLN A 511 -9.45 32.98 17.53
CA GLN A 511 -10.48 33.34 16.54
C GLN A 511 -11.77 33.69 17.29
N GLY A 512 -12.29 34.89 17.02
CA GLY A 512 -13.61 35.30 17.52
C GLY A 512 -14.72 34.46 16.89
N GLY A 513 -15.75 34.16 17.66
CA GLY A 513 -16.97 33.61 17.10
C GLY A 513 -17.75 34.74 16.43
N ASN A 514 -17.89 34.71 15.11
CA ASN A 514 -18.85 35.54 14.38
C ASN A 514 -20.11 34.71 14.11
#